data_AF-A0A3M6V4J8-F1
#
_entry.id   AF-A0A3M6V4J8-F1
#
_cell.length_a   1.000
_cell.length_b   1.000
_cell.length_c   1.000
_cell.angle_alpha   90.00
_cell.angle_beta   90.00
_cell.angle_gamma   90.00
#
_symmetry.space_group_name_H-M   'P 1'
#
loop_
_entity.id
_entity.type
_entity.pdbx_description
1 polymer ?
#
loop_
_entity_poly.entity_id
_entity_poly.type
_entity_poly.pdbx_seq_one_letter_code
_entity_poly.pdbx_strand_id
1 'polypeptide(L)'
;LYFQLDPSSANHDLELTNENCTVSLKSPVYTFILGNVKLSSACHYWRVHVDEFNSHNKLSIIGVGVSRKVIEDPILGEDSDSYAVQINEHPNASCSNTKNRVQIKRSSKELTHANIGVLLNLDDHFLNLYLN
;
A
#
# COMPACT_ATOMS: atom_id res chain seq x y z
N LEU A 1 5.23 -6.04 -18.07
CA LEU A 1 4.17 -5.00 -18.16
C LEU A 1 4.61 -3.84 -17.30
N TYR A 2 4.55 -2.61 -17.80
CA TYR A 2 4.82 -1.41 -16.99
C TYR A 2 3.48 -0.80 -16.59
N PHE A 3 3.32 -0.40 -15.33
CA PHE A 3 2.12 0.27 -14.85
C PHE A 3 2.49 1.52 -14.05
N GLN A 4 1.52 2.42 -13.94
CA GLN A 4 1.59 3.65 -13.18
C GLN A 4 0.40 3.70 -12.22
N LEU A 5 0.39 4.67 -11.31
CA LEU A 5 -0.78 4.97 -10.50
C LEU A 5 -1.88 5.56 -11.39
N ASP A 6 -3.13 5.22 -11.10
CA ASP A 6 -4.31 5.69 -11.84
C ASP A 6 -4.83 7.00 -11.23
N PRO A 7 -4.66 8.16 -11.90
CA PRO A 7 -5.14 9.44 -11.39
C PRO A 7 -6.65 9.50 -11.21
N SER A 8 -7.42 8.65 -11.91
CA SER A 8 -8.87 8.61 -11.75
C SER A 8 -9.31 7.97 -10.42
N SER A 9 -8.42 7.24 -9.77
CA SER A 9 -8.64 6.67 -8.42
C SER A 9 -8.14 7.58 -7.29
N ALA A 10 -7.39 8.64 -7.62
CA ALA A 10 -6.85 9.57 -6.64
C ALA A 10 -7.92 10.55 -6.15
N ASN A 11 -8.02 10.74 -4.83
CA ASN A 11 -8.80 11.82 -4.25
C ASN A 11 -8.00 13.14 -4.22
N HIS A 12 -8.62 14.22 -3.73
CA HIS A 12 -8.00 15.55 -3.66
C HIS A 12 -6.89 15.68 -2.61
N ASP A 13 -6.74 14.71 -1.71
CA ASP A 13 -5.68 14.67 -0.70
C ASP A 13 -4.36 14.11 -1.24
N LEU A 14 -4.40 13.49 -2.42
CA LEU A 14 -3.23 12.88 -3.05
C LEU A 14 -2.62 13.79 -4.11
N GLU A 15 -1.29 13.84 -4.12
CA GLU A 15 -0.52 14.48 -5.16
C GLU A 15 0.29 13.44 -5.92
N LEU A 16 0.04 13.38 -7.23
CA LEU A 16 0.80 12.53 -8.14
C LEU A 16 1.87 13.35 -8.86
N THR A 17 3.08 12.82 -8.87
CA THR A 17 4.23 13.39 -9.56
C THR A 17 4.98 12.29 -10.32
N ASN A 18 6.05 12.66 -11.01
CA ASN A 18 6.94 11.71 -11.71
C ASN A 18 6.16 10.77 -12.65
N GLU A 19 5.35 11.35 -13.54
CA GLU A 19 4.52 10.59 -14.49
C GLU A 19 3.59 9.58 -13.79
N ASN A 20 2.98 9.97 -12.68
CA ASN A 20 2.13 9.11 -11.85
C ASN A 20 2.85 7.89 -11.26
N CYS A 21 4.17 7.96 -11.06
CA CYS A 21 4.95 6.92 -10.38
C CYS A 21 5.21 7.25 -8.90
N THR A 22 4.98 8.50 -8.48
CA THR A 22 5.18 8.94 -7.10
C THR A 22 3.88 9.54 -6.58
N VAL A 23 3.52 9.20 -5.34
CA VAL A 23 2.34 9.72 -4.65
C VAL A 23 2.70 10.25 -3.28
N SER A 24 2.14 11.39 -2.93
CA SER A 24 2.28 12.00 -1.60
C SER A 24 0.90 12.33 -1.01
N LEU A 25 0.75 12.10 0.29
CA LEU A 25 -0.46 12.43 1.03
C LEU A 25 -0.34 13.82 1.65
N LYS A 26 -1.25 14.73 1.31
CA LYS A 26 -1.23 16.14 1.73
C LYS A 26 -2.04 16.43 2.99
N SER A 27 -2.88 15.50 3.44
CA SER A 27 -3.78 15.68 4.57
C SER A 27 -3.66 14.52 5.56
N PRO A 28 -4.13 14.68 6.82
CA PRO A 28 -4.08 13.60 7.80
C PRO A 28 -5.18 12.53 7.59
N VAL A 29 -5.91 12.58 6.47
CA VAL A 29 -7.00 11.67 6.16
C VAL A 29 -6.46 10.44 5.43
N TYR A 30 -6.78 9.25 5.93
CA TYR A 30 -6.44 8.01 5.23
C TYR A 30 -7.14 7.96 3.88
N THR A 31 -6.42 7.47 2.88
CA THR A 31 -6.90 7.36 1.51
C THR A 31 -6.08 6.30 0.77
N PHE A 32 -6.47 6.02 -0.47
CA PHE A 32 -5.83 5.02 -1.30
C PHE A 32 -5.66 5.52 -2.73
N ILE A 33 -4.82 4.79 -3.46
CA ILE A 33 -4.69 4.92 -4.91
C ILE A 33 -4.46 3.54 -5.52
N LEU A 34 -5.00 3.31 -6.71
CA LEU A 34 -4.85 2.06 -7.44
C LEU A 34 -3.86 2.22 -8.60
N GLY A 35 -3.30 1.10 -9.05
CA GLY A 35 -2.57 1.04 -10.30
C GLY A 35 -3.51 1.07 -11.50
N ASN A 36 -3.04 1.56 -12.64
CA ASN A 36 -3.82 1.68 -13.89
C ASN A 36 -3.96 0.37 -14.67
N VAL A 37 -3.49 -0.74 -14.13
CA VAL A 37 -3.50 -2.05 -14.78
C VAL A 37 -4.32 -3.03 -13.96
N LYS A 38 -5.20 -3.77 -14.65
CA LYS A 38 -5.89 -4.93 -14.08
C LYS A 38 -5.11 -6.20 -14.41
N LEU A 39 -4.84 -7.00 -13.39
CA LEU A 39 -4.15 -8.28 -13.49
C LEU A 39 -5.18 -9.42 -13.39
N SER A 40 -5.09 -10.43 -14.27
CA SER A 40 -6.09 -11.51 -14.35
C SER A 40 -5.50 -12.93 -14.44
N SER A 41 -4.19 -13.06 -14.66
CA SER A 41 -3.46 -14.35 -14.75
C SER A 41 -1.96 -14.10 -14.54
N ALA A 42 -1.16 -15.14 -14.41
CA ALA A 42 0.31 -15.10 -14.28
C ALA A 42 0.84 -14.54 -12.94
N CYS A 43 2.16 -14.53 -12.86
CA CYS A 43 2.92 -14.05 -11.72
C CYS A 43 3.49 -12.64 -11.99
N HIS A 44 3.23 -11.71 -11.08
CA HIS A 44 3.59 -10.30 -11.19
C HIS A 44 4.37 -9.86 -9.98
N TYR A 45 5.39 -9.04 -10.21
CA TYR A 45 6.17 -8.42 -9.16
C TYR A 45 6.25 -6.91 -9.35
N TRP A 46 6.05 -6.17 -8.27
CA TRP A 46 6.34 -4.74 -8.22
C TRP A 46 6.91 -4.35 -6.87
N ARG A 47 7.43 -3.12 -6.82
CA ARG A 47 8.07 -2.58 -5.64
C ARG A 47 7.57 -1.17 -5.40
N VAL A 48 7.18 -0.88 -4.17
CA VAL A 48 6.93 0.47 -3.68
C VAL A 48 8.18 0.90 -2.92
N HIS A 49 8.82 1.97 -3.37
CA HIS A 49 9.86 2.64 -2.61
C HIS A 49 9.20 3.68 -1.70
N VAL A 50 9.60 3.72 -0.44
CA VAL A 50 9.07 4.69 0.52
C VAL A 50 10.02 5.89 0.54
N ASP A 51 9.70 6.94 -0.20
CA ASP A 51 10.54 8.14 -0.24
C ASP A 51 10.65 8.80 1.14
N GLU A 52 9.52 8.94 1.83
CA GLU A 52 9.42 9.48 3.19
C GLU A 52 8.28 8.78 3.95
N PHE A 53 8.53 8.38 5.19
CA PHE A 53 7.48 7.93 6.11
C PHE A 53 7.69 8.61 7.46
N ASN A 54 6.88 9.64 7.70
CA ASN A 54 7.00 10.46 8.89
C ASN A 54 5.63 11.01 9.28
N SER A 55 5.34 11.01 10.58
CA SER A 55 4.20 11.71 11.15
C SER A 55 4.61 12.37 12.47
N HIS A 56 4.19 13.62 12.66
CA HIS A 56 4.51 14.38 13.86
C HIS A 56 4.04 13.69 15.16
N ASN A 57 2.94 12.93 15.07
CA ASN A 57 2.31 12.23 16.19
C ASN A 57 2.55 10.72 16.19
N LYS A 58 3.39 10.18 15.30
CA LYS A 58 3.62 8.74 15.11
C LYS A 58 2.35 7.92 14.87
N LEU A 59 1.41 8.46 14.10
CA LEU A 59 0.14 7.81 13.75
C LEU A 59 0.08 7.38 12.28
N SER A 60 1.15 7.54 11.50
CA SER A 60 1.12 7.17 10.08
C SER A 60 0.98 5.66 9.88
N ILE A 61 0.25 5.31 8.82
CA ILE A 61 0.08 3.96 8.30
C ILE A 61 0.27 3.98 6.78
N ILE A 62 0.96 2.98 6.25
CA ILE A 62 1.00 2.70 4.81
C ILE A 62 0.48 1.29 4.58
N GLY A 63 -0.51 1.15 3.70
CA GLY A 63 -0.98 -0.12 3.17
C GLY A 63 -0.43 -0.37 1.77
N VAL A 64 0.19 -1.53 1.52
CA VAL A 64 0.64 -1.94 0.18
C VAL A 64 0.09 -3.33 -0.13
N GLY A 65 -0.53 -3.47 -1.30
CA GLY A 65 -1.14 -4.74 -1.67
C GLY A 65 -1.92 -4.67 -2.98
N VAL A 66 -3.00 -5.43 -3.03
CA VAL A 66 -3.87 -5.59 -4.20
C VAL A 66 -5.32 -5.38 -3.83
N SER A 67 -6.13 -4.98 -4.81
CA SER A 67 -7.58 -4.95 -4.68
C SER A 67 -8.26 -5.52 -5.92
N ARG A 68 -9.36 -6.25 -5.71
CA ARG A 68 -10.22 -6.79 -6.78
C ARG A 68 -11.16 -5.72 -7.35
N LYS A 69 -11.45 -4.67 -6.58
CA LYS A 69 -12.38 -3.58 -6.92
C LYS A 69 -11.89 -2.24 -6.38
N VAL A 70 -12.61 -1.17 -6.68
CA VAL A 70 -12.46 0.07 -5.92
C VAL A 70 -12.78 -0.24 -4.46
N ILE A 71 -11.90 0.17 -3.55
CA ILE A 71 -12.03 -0.12 -2.12
C ILE A 71 -13.03 0.82 -1.46
N GLU A 72 -13.76 0.30 -0.47
CA GLU A 72 -14.74 1.07 0.31
C GLU A 72 -14.11 1.71 1.56
N ASP A 73 -13.09 1.04 2.12
CA ASP A 73 -12.31 1.55 3.23
C ASP A 73 -11.06 2.29 2.70
N PRO A 74 -10.68 3.44 3.29
CA PRO A 74 -9.49 4.17 2.86
C PRO A 74 -8.18 3.40 3.04
N ILE A 75 -8.15 2.32 3.84
CA ILE A 75 -6.95 1.54 4.12
C ILE A 75 -7.09 0.13 3.53
N LEU A 76 -6.18 -0.21 2.61
CA LEU A 76 -6.09 -1.54 2.02
C LEU A 76 -6.01 -2.64 3.10
N GLY A 77 -6.81 -3.69 2.91
CA GLY A 77 -6.90 -4.85 3.81
C GLY A 77 -7.88 -4.71 4.97
N GLU A 78 -8.62 -3.58 5.08
CA GLU A 78 -9.77 -3.46 6.00
C GLU A 78 -11.09 -3.93 5.37
N ASP A 79 -11.16 -3.97 4.03
CA ASP A 79 -12.34 -4.49 3.33
C ASP A 79 -12.19 -5.94 2.85
N SER A 80 -13.26 -6.47 2.25
CA SER A 80 -13.30 -7.85 1.77
C SER A 80 -12.64 -8.06 0.40
N ASP A 81 -12.37 -6.99 -0.34
CA ASP A 81 -11.93 -6.99 -1.73
C ASP A 81 -10.45 -6.66 -1.90
N SER A 82 -9.76 -6.28 -0.83
CA SER A 82 -8.33 -5.95 -0.80
C SER A 82 -7.52 -6.87 0.10
N TYR A 83 -6.24 -7.04 -0.25
CA TYR A 83 -5.26 -7.82 0.49
C TYR A 83 -3.96 -7.04 0.60
N ALA A 84 -3.44 -6.82 1.81
CA ALA A 84 -2.28 -5.94 1.99
C ALA A 84 -1.41 -6.25 3.21
N VAL A 85 -0.17 -5.72 3.18
CA VAL A 85 0.58 -5.43 4.39
C VAL A 85 0.24 -4.01 4.80
N GLN A 86 -0.05 -3.83 6.09
CA GLN A 86 -0.16 -2.52 6.70
C GLN A 86 1.02 -2.31 7.64
N ILE A 87 1.75 -1.23 7.43
CA ILE A 87 2.91 -0.84 8.24
C ILE A 87 2.52 0.41 9.00
N ASN A 88 2.52 0.33 10.34
CA ASN A 88 2.25 1.48 11.20
C ASN A 88 3.45 1.76 12.11
N GLU A 89 3.63 3.02 12.46
CA GLU A 89 4.67 3.45 13.40
C GLU A 89 4.16 3.71 14.82
N HIS A 90 2.87 3.47 15.07
CA HIS A 90 2.26 3.78 16.34
C HIS A 90 2.85 2.90 17.45
N PRO A 91 3.52 3.50 18.47
CA PRO A 91 4.25 2.73 19.47
C PRO A 91 3.34 1.78 20.26
N ASN A 92 2.13 2.24 20.59
CA ASN A 92 1.16 1.47 21.37
C ASN A 92 0.11 0.70 20.54
N ALA A 93 0.15 0.72 19.20
CA ALA A 93 -0.85 -0.03 18.43
C ALA A 93 -0.68 -1.54 18.64
N SER A 94 -1.74 -2.31 18.77
CA SER A 94 -1.64 -3.77 18.62
C SER A 94 -1.63 -4.11 17.13
N CYS A 95 -0.76 -5.01 16.71
CA CYS A 95 -0.85 -5.59 15.37
C CYS A 95 -1.82 -6.77 15.41
N SER A 96 -2.84 -6.74 14.57
CA SER A 96 -3.72 -7.88 14.32
C SER A 96 -3.66 -8.27 12.85
N ASN A 97 -3.63 -9.58 12.63
CA ASN A 97 -3.67 -10.15 11.28
C ASN A 97 -5.07 -10.67 11.02
N THR A 98 -5.52 -10.50 9.78
CA THR A 98 -6.77 -11.05 9.26
C THR A 98 -6.46 -11.85 8.00
N LYS A 99 -7.47 -12.47 7.40
CA LYS A 99 -7.32 -13.13 6.10
C LYS A 99 -6.97 -12.14 4.96
N ASN A 100 -7.28 -10.86 5.14
CA ASN A 100 -7.09 -9.78 4.16
C ASN A 100 -5.84 -8.94 4.47
N ARG A 101 -5.21 -9.14 5.63
CA ARG A 101 -4.16 -8.25 6.08
C ARG A 101 -3.14 -8.88 7.00
N VAL A 102 -1.88 -8.49 6.81
CA VAL A 102 -0.83 -8.60 7.82
C VAL A 102 -0.44 -7.21 8.32
N GLN A 103 -0.44 -7.00 9.65
CA GLN A 103 0.04 -5.75 10.26
C GLN A 103 1.43 -5.94 10.85
N ILE A 104 2.31 -4.99 10.56
CA ILE A 104 3.66 -4.93 11.14
C ILE A 104 3.96 -3.53 11.66
N LYS A 105 4.87 -3.48 12.65
CA LYS A 105 5.42 -2.22 13.16
C LYS A 105 6.79 -1.95 12.59
N ARG A 106 7.01 -0.72 12.12
CA ARG A 106 8.32 -0.16 11.80
C ARG A 106 8.33 1.30 12.19
N SER A 107 9.46 1.76 12.73
CA SER A 107 9.66 3.18 12.98
C SER A 107 9.72 3.97 11.66
N SER A 108 9.34 5.25 11.67
CA SER A 108 9.60 6.21 10.58
C SER A 108 10.99 6.03 9.96
N LYS A 109 12.01 5.89 10.81
CA LYS A 109 13.42 5.74 10.40
C LYS A 109 13.70 4.44 9.64
N GLU A 110 13.09 3.33 10.07
CA GLU A 110 13.27 2.04 9.39
C GLU A 110 12.51 1.97 8.07
N LEU A 111 11.36 2.65 7.96
CA LEU A 111 10.52 2.58 6.77
C LEU A 111 10.91 3.63 5.71
N THR A 112 11.46 4.77 6.10
CA THR A 112 11.96 5.77 5.15
C THR A 112 13.12 5.17 4.34
N HIS A 113 13.03 5.26 3.01
CA HIS A 113 13.88 4.61 2.00
C HIS A 113 13.83 3.07 1.96
N ALA A 114 12.90 2.46 2.70
CA ALA A 114 12.66 1.03 2.58
C ALA A 114 11.99 0.68 1.25
N ASN A 115 12.04 -0.60 0.92
CA ASN A 115 11.35 -1.13 -0.25
C ASN A 115 10.34 -2.19 0.18
N ILE A 116 9.11 -2.03 -0.30
CA ILE A 116 8.02 -2.99 -0.10
C ILE A 116 7.78 -3.68 -1.43
N GLY A 117 8.23 -4.93 -1.54
CA GLY A 117 8.02 -5.78 -2.70
C GLY A 117 6.70 -6.52 -2.60
N VAL A 118 5.97 -6.64 -3.71
CA VAL A 118 4.76 -7.42 -3.82
C VAL A 118 4.93 -8.45 -4.92
N LEU A 119 4.74 -9.72 -4.58
CA LEU A 119 4.70 -10.84 -5.52
C LEU A 119 3.29 -11.43 -5.51
N LEU A 120 2.55 -11.18 -6.58
CA LEU A 120 1.21 -11.71 -6.79
C LEU A 120 1.29 -12.83 -7.82
N ASN A 121 0.96 -14.05 -7.42
CA ASN A 121 0.79 -15.16 -8.34
C ASN A 121 -0.70 -15.50 -8.44
N LEU A 122 -1.31 -15.14 -9.57
CA LEU A 122 -2.72 -15.37 -9.81
C LEU A 122 -3.02 -16.82 -10.21
N ASP A 123 -2.04 -17.52 -10.76
CA ASP A 123 -2.18 -18.93 -11.18
C ASP A 123 -2.11 -19.87 -9.97
N ASP A 124 -1.18 -19.61 -9.04
CA ASP A 124 -1.01 -20.38 -7.79
C ASP A 124 -1.77 -19.78 -6.59
N HIS A 125 -2.53 -18.71 -6.82
CA HIS A 125 -3.39 -18.04 -5.83
C HIS A 125 -2.68 -17.62 -4.53
N PHE A 126 -1.51 -16.99 -4.64
CA PHE A 126 -0.81 -16.46 -3.47
C PHE A 126 -0.33 -15.01 -3.65
N LEU A 127 -0.18 -14.33 -2.51
CA LEU A 127 0.35 -12.99 -2.39
C LEU A 127 1.48 -13.01 -1.34
N ASN A 128 2.71 -12.77 -1.78
CA ASN A 128 3.86 -12.61 -0.90
C ASN A 128 4.29 -11.15 -0.85
N LEU A 129 4.69 -10.71 0.34
CA LEU A 129 5.13 -9.35 0.60
C LEU A 129 6.54 -9.40 1.18
N TYR A 130 7.41 -8.55 0.66
CA TYR A 130 8.82 -8.48 1.03
C TYR A 130 9.09 -7.08 1.56
N LEU A 131 9.74 -7.02 2.72
CA LEU A 131 10.24 -5.77 3.28
C LEU A 131 11.76 -5.90 3.39
N ASN A 132 12.47 -4.96 2.75
CA ASN A 132 13.93 -4.85 2.86
C ASN A 132 14.30 -3.91 3.99
#